data_AF-A0A5E4REK0-F1
#
_entry.id   AF-A0A5E4REK0-F1
#
_cell.length_a   1.000
_cell.length_b   1.000
_cell.length_c   1.000
_cell.angle_alpha   90.00
_cell.angle_beta   90.00
_cell.angle_gamma   90.00
#
_symmetry.space_group_name_H-M   'P 1'
#
loop_
_entity.id
_entity.type
_entity.pdbx_description
1 polymer ?
#
loop_
_entity_poly.entity_id
_entity_poly.type
_entity_poly.pdbx_seq_one_letter_code
_entity_poly.pdbx_strand_id
1 'polypeptide(L)'
;MTTALDQCIGFSDTMNYDTTPPASSAPVFRYSTQPSQLVRFVDDIVRRCAVLPDLATLRARAVEWLAGDEPDLSAEAADLKAKTLAAYGHSFAKTYEGFTHGAPF
;
A
#
# COMPACT_ATOMS: atom_id res chain seq x y z
N MET A 1 14.55 -22.11 4.93
CA MET A 1 13.86 -21.28 5.94
C MET A 1 14.88 -20.38 6.59
N THR A 2 14.79 -19.08 6.37
CA THR A 2 15.63 -18.07 7.01
C THR A 2 14.73 -16.87 7.31
N THR A 3 14.22 -16.86 8.53
CA THR A 3 13.54 -15.73 9.17
C THR A 3 14.56 -14.92 9.96
N ALA A 4 14.60 -13.60 9.74
CA ALA A 4 14.84 -12.53 10.73
C ALA A 4 15.40 -11.31 9.96
N LEU A 5 14.74 -10.14 9.94
CA LEU A 5 14.77 -9.19 11.06
C LEU A 5 16.19 -8.78 11.50
N ASP A 6 17.11 -8.54 10.54
CA ASP A 6 18.37 -7.85 10.87
C ASP A 6 18.85 -6.90 9.75
N GLN A 7 17.94 -6.06 9.25
CA GLN A 7 18.34 -4.81 8.63
C GLN A 7 18.15 -3.69 9.67
N CYS A 8 18.92 -3.77 10.75
CA CYS A 8 19.16 -2.63 11.60
C CYS A 8 19.76 -1.52 10.72
N ILE A 9 19.10 -0.36 10.68
CA ILE A 9 19.59 0.85 10.00
C ILE A 9 20.89 1.26 10.70
N GLY A 10 22.02 0.81 10.16
CA GLY A 10 23.33 1.24 10.60
C GLY A 10 23.57 2.66 10.12
N PHE A 11 23.46 3.63 11.02
CA PHE A 11 24.10 4.93 10.83
C PHE A 11 25.61 4.71 10.98
N SER A 12 26.27 4.38 9.86
CA SER A 12 27.73 4.37 9.79
C SER A 12 28.21 5.81 9.73
N ASP A 13 28.43 6.37 10.90
CA ASP A 13 29.16 7.61 11.11
C ASP A 13 30.66 7.31 10.92
N THR A 14 31.13 7.29 9.67
CA THR A 14 32.56 7.27 9.36
C THR A 14 32.88 8.32 8.32
N MET A 15 33.38 9.45 8.81
CA MET A 15 34.16 10.45 8.08
C MET A 15 35.34 9.75 7.38
N ASN A 16 35.21 9.46 6.10
CA ASN A 16 36.34 9.17 5.22
C ASN A 16 36.11 9.90 3.89
N TYR A 17 36.78 11.04 3.71
CA TYR A 17 36.77 11.81 2.46
C TYR A 17 37.70 11.12 1.45
N ASP A 18 37.28 9.99 0.91
CA ASP A 18 37.84 9.45 -0.33
C ASP A 18 37.06 10.04 -1.51
N THR A 19 37.72 10.95 -2.23
CA THR A 19 37.21 11.71 -3.39
C THR A 19 37.17 10.86 -4.66
N THR A 20 36.56 9.67 -4.58
CA THR A 20 36.15 8.93 -5.76
C THR A 20 34.63 8.97 -5.79
N PRO A 21 33.98 9.75 -6.67
CA PRO A 21 32.54 9.65 -6.77
C PRO A 21 32.23 8.23 -7.24
N PRO A 22 31.56 7.36 -6.45
CA PRO A 22 30.91 6.23 -7.07
C PRO A 22 29.99 6.84 -8.13
N ALA A 23 29.90 6.21 -9.31
CA ALA A 23 28.83 6.49 -10.25
C ALA A 23 27.51 6.06 -9.59
N SER A 24 27.09 6.83 -8.59
CA SER A 24 25.82 6.69 -7.91
C SER A 24 24.82 7.25 -8.89
N SER A 25 24.28 6.35 -9.70
CA SER A 25 22.99 6.59 -10.33
C SER A 25 22.02 6.85 -9.17
N ALA A 26 21.85 8.12 -8.80
CA ALA A 26 20.85 8.52 -7.84
C ALA A 26 19.54 7.86 -8.28
N PRO A 27 18.78 7.21 -7.38
CA PRO A 27 17.53 6.59 -7.75
C PRO A 27 16.66 7.68 -8.37
N VAL A 28 16.45 7.57 -9.68
CA VAL A 28 15.55 8.46 -10.39
C VAL A 28 14.17 8.15 -9.84
N PHE A 29 13.67 9.02 -8.97
CA PHE A 29 12.29 8.98 -8.52
C PHE A 29 11.41 9.14 -9.76
N ARG A 30 10.97 8.01 -10.32
CA ARG A 30 10.00 7.99 -11.41
C ARG A 30 8.66 8.32 -10.79
N TYR A 31 8.27 9.58 -10.88
CA TYR A 31 6.91 10.01 -10.58
C TYR A 31 5.98 9.33 -11.59
N SER A 32 5.26 8.29 -11.14
CA SER A 32 4.11 7.79 -11.88
C SER A 32 3.03 8.87 -11.83
N THR A 33 2.55 9.29 -13.00
CA THR A 33 1.35 10.14 -13.10
C THR A 33 0.06 9.35 -12.89
N GLN A 34 0.15 8.01 -12.85
CA GLN A 34 -0.99 7.14 -12.59
C GLN A 34 -1.19 6.94 -11.08
N PRO A 35 -2.44 7.01 -10.59
CA PRO A 35 -2.75 6.72 -9.20
C PRO A 35 -2.37 5.28 -8.86
N SER A 36 -1.84 5.08 -7.64
CA SER A 36 -1.47 3.75 -7.17
C SER A 36 -2.68 2.81 -7.14
N GLN A 37 -2.44 1.50 -7.25
CA GLN A 37 -3.49 0.47 -7.11
C GLN A 37 -4.30 0.65 -5.83
N LEU A 38 -3.64 1.00 -4.72
CA LEU A 38 -4.28 1.28 -3.43
C LEU A 38 -5.30 2.41 -3.55
N VAL A 39 -4.92 3.53 -4.17
CA VAL A 39 -5.81 4.69 -4.35
C VAL A 39 -6.98 4.35 -5.27
N ARG A 40 -6.73 3.63 -6.37
CA ARG A 40 -7.79 3.19 -7.31
C ARG A 40 -8.80 2.27 -6.62
N PHE A 41 -8.33 1.33 -5.79
CA PHE A 41 -9.19 0.42 -5.04
C PHE A 41 -10.02 1.15 -3.97
N VAL A 42 -9.42 2.09 -3.24
CA VAL A 42 -10.12 2.90 -2.23
C VAL A 42 -11.20 3.78 -2.87
N ASP A 43 -10.90 4.43 -4.00
CA ASP A 43 -11.88 5.21 -4.75
C ASP A 43 -13.07 4.34 -5.22
N ASP A 44 -12.81 3.11 -5.69
CA ASP A 44 -13.87 2.16 -6.05
C ASP A 44 -14.74 1.76 -4.83
N ILE A 45 -14.13 1.53 -3.66
CA ILE A 45 -14.86 1.25 -2.42
C ILE A 45 -15.73 2.45 -2.02
N VAL A 46 -15.17 3.65 -1.96
CA VAL A 46 -15.87 4.86 -1.51
C VAL A 46 -17.05 5.19 -2.43
N ARG A 47 -16.91 4.98 -3.75
CA ARG A 47 -18.00 5.18 -4.70
C ARG A 47 -19.12 4.15 -4.57
N ARG A 48 -18.78 2.89 -4.27
CA ARG A 48 -19.75 1.78 -4.24
C ARG A 48 -20.40 1.58 -2.87
N CYS A 49 -19.76 2.01 -1.79
CA CYS A 49 -20.17 1.68 -0.43
C CYS A 49 -20.70 2.93 0.28
N ALA A 50 -22.01 2.97 0.50
CA ALA A 50 -22.62 3.99 1.36
C ALA A 50 -22.26 3.79 2.85
N VAL A 51 -21.96 2.55 3.25
CA VAL A 51 -21.51 2.16 4.59
C VAL A 51 -20.24 1.33 4.44
N LEU A 52 -19.25 1.58 5.31
CA LEU A 52 -17.98 0.84 5.29
C LEU A 52 -18.21 -0.67 5.51
N PRO A 53 -17.85 -1.53 4.54
CA PRO A 53 -17.95 -2.98 4.73
C PRO A 53 -16.90 -3.50 5.71
N ASP A 54 -17.18 -4.65 6.33
CA ASP A 54 -16.21 -5.33 7.18
C ASP A 54 -14.96 -5.80 6.38
N LEU A 55 -13.89 -6.13 7.11
CA LEU A 55 -12.61 -6.54 6.52
C LEU A 55 -12.69 -7.82 5.65
N ALA A 56 -13.57 -8.77 6.00
CA ALA A 56 -13.70 -10.01 5.22
C ALA A 56 -14.37 -9.72 3.87
N THR A 57 -15.43 -8.91 3.89
CA THR A 57 -16.12 -8.42 2.70
C THR A 57 -15.19 -7.59 1.81
N LEU A 58 -14.39 -6.70 2.40
CA LEU A 58 -13.39 -5.91 1.66
C LEU A 58 -12.30 -6.79 1.04
N ARG A 59 -11.84 -7.83 1.72
CA ARG A 59 -10.85 -8.77 1.18
C ARG A 59 -11.41 -9.55 0.00
N ALA A 60 -12.64 -10.06 0.09
CA ALA A 60 -13.28 -10.77 -1.03
C ALA A 60 -13.36 -9.88 -2.28
N ARG A 61 -13.79 -8.63 -2.10
CA ARG A 61 -13.83 -7.62 -3.18
C ARG A 61 -12.44 -7.27 -3.72
N ALA A 62 -11.44 -7.19 -2.85
CA ALA A 62 -10.06 -6.95 -3.27
C ALA A 62 -9.52 -8.10 -4.14
N VAL A 63 -9.86 -9.36 -3.83
CA VAL A 63 -9.51 -10.52 -4.67
C VAL A 63 -10.19 -10.41 -6.04
N GLU A 64 -11.49 -10.13 -6.08
CA GLU A 64 -12.22 -9.95 -7.35
C GLU A 64 -11.66 -8.81 -8.19
N TRP A 65 -11.32 -7.69 -7.56
CA TRP A 65 -10.72 -6.53 -8.22
C TRP A 65 -9.31 -6.85 -8.76
N LEU A 66 -8.49 -7.54 -7.98
CA LEU A 66 -7.15 -7.98 -8.39
C LEU A 66 -7.19 -8.97 -9.54
N ALA A 67 -8.21 -9.83 -9.63
CA ALA A 67 -8.37 -10.73 -10.77
C ALA A 67 -8.55 -9.98 -12.10
N GLY A 68 -9.08 -8.75 -12.07
CA GLY A 68 -9.21 -7.88 -13.24
C GLY A 68 -7.98 -7.01 -13.51
N ASP A 69 -7.27 -6.53 -12.48
CA ASP A 69 -6.11 -5.65 -12.62
C ASP A 69 -4.79 -6.43 -12.85
N GLU A 70 -4.67 -7.62 -12.25
CA GLU A 70 -3.49 -8.50 -12.33
C GLU A 70 -3.91 -9.99 -12.44
N PRO A 71 -4.40 -10.45 -13.60
CA PRO A 71 -4.92 -11.82 -13.76
C PRO A 71 -3.86 -12.92 -13.59
N ASP A 72 -2.58 -12.60 -13.82
CA ASP A 72 -1.47 -13.56 -13.76
C ASP A 72 -0.91 -13.75 -12.34
N LEU A 73 -1.53 -13.14 -11.32
CA LEU A 73 -1.05 -13.24 -9.95
C LEU A 73 -1.28 -14.65 -9.38
N SER A 74 -0.29 -15.18 -8.67
CA SER A 74 -0.49 -16.43 -7.92
C SER A 74 -1.54 -16.24 -6.83
N ALA A 75 -2.28 -17.30 -6.50
CA ALA A 75 -3.34 -17.24 -5.49
C ALA A 75 -2.83 -16.74 -4.12
N GLU A 76 -1.62 -17.15 -3.72
CA GLU A 76 -0.99 -16.71 -2.47
C GLU A 76 -0.63 -15.21 -2.50
N ALA A 77 -0.06 -14.73 -3.61
CA ALA A 77 0.25 -13.32 -3.79
C ALA A 77 -1.03 -12.46 -3.84
N ALA A 78 -2.09 -12.99 -4.47
CA ALA A 78 -3.36 -12.29 -4.63
C ALA A 78 -4.03 -12.14 -3.28
N ASP A 79 -3.99 -13.19 -2.46
CA ASP A 79 -4.51 -13.16 -1.11
C ASP A 79 -3.76 -12.17 -0.20
N LEU A 80 -2.42 -12.14 -0.30
CA LEU A 80 -1.60 -11.21 0.48
C LEU A 80 -1.87 -9.74 0.07
N LYS A 81 -1.95 -9.46 -1.23
CA LYS A 81 -2.31 -8.14 -1.75
C LYS A 81 -3.74 -7.75 -1.34
N ALA A 82 -4.69 -8.68 -1.44
CA ALA A 82 -6.08 -8.45 -1.06
C ALA A 82 -6.22 -8.10 0.43
N LYS A 83 -5.50 -8.80 1.32
CA LYS A 83 -5.42 -8.45 2.75
C LYS A 83 -4.91 -7.04 2.97
N THR A 84 -3.85 -6.66 2.25
CA THR A 84 -3.23 -5.34 2.35
C THR A 84 -4.20 -4.24 1.87
N LEU A 85 -4.85 -4.46 0.72
CA LEU A 85 -5.86 -3.58 0.15
C LEU A 85 -7.06 -3.41 1.10
N ALA A 86 -7.57 -4.50 1.66
CA ALA A 86 -8.69 -4.46 2.60
C ALA A 86 -8.34 -3.72 3.89
N ALA A 87 -7.17 -3.98 4.49
CA ALA A 87 -6.72 -3.31 5.71
C ALA A 87 -6.52 -1.80 5.49
N TYR A 88 -5.90 -1.42 4.38
CA TYR A 88 -5.69 -0.02 4.03
C TYR A 88 -7.03 0.69 3.76
N GLY A 89 -7.88 0.09 2.92
CA GLY A 89 -9.18 0.66 2.57
C GLY A 89 -10.10 0.82 3.78
N HIS A 90 -10.12 -0.17 4.67
CA HIS A 90 -10.89 -0.09 5.91
C HIS A 90 -10.39 1.03 6.83
N SER A 91 -9.07 1.16 7.00
CA SER A 91 -8.47 2.20 7.85
C SER A 91 -8.71 3.61 7.28
N PHE A 92 -8.58 3.76 5.97
CA PHE A 92 -8.87 5.02 5.28
C PHE A 92 -10.34 5.40 5.43
N ALA A 93 -11.26 4.50 5.10
CA ALA A 93 -12.69 4.78 5.14
C ALA A 93 -13.18 5.12 6.55
N LYS A 94 -12.70 4.42 7.59
CA LYS A 94 -13.01 4.74 8.99
C LYS A 94 -12.55 6.15 9.37
N THR A 95 -11.37 6.54 8.89
CA THR A 95 -10.83 7.89 9.12
C THR A 95 -11.65 8.94 8.37
N TYR A 96 -11.99 8.67 7.10
CA TYR A 96 -12.81 9.54 6.26
C TYR A 96 -14.22 9.76 6.85
N GLU A 97 -14.87 8.71 7.34
CA GLU A 97 -16.16 8.78 8.03
C GLU A 97 -16.06 9.67 9.28
N GLY A 98 -15.01 9.50 10.08
CA GLY A 98 -14.74 10.36 11.24
C GLY A 98 -14.64 11.85 10.89
N PHE A 99 -14.01 12.20 9.76
CA PHE A 99 -13.91 13.59 9.30
C PHE A 99 -15.22 14.14 8.73
N THR A 100 -16.03 13.31 8.08
CA THR A 100 -17.23 13.74 7.35
C THR A 100 -18.50 13.72 8.19
N HIS A 101 -18.58 12.83 9.18
CA HIS A 101 -19.78 12.58 9.99
C HIS A 101 -19.52 12.68 11.50
N GLY A 102 -18.26 12.68 11.95
CA GLY A 102 -17.88 12.59 13.37
C GLY A 102 -17.23 13.85 13.96
N ALA A 103 -16.99 14.90 13.18
CA ALA A 103 -16.46 16.16 13.72
C ALA A 103 -17.60 16.92 14.44
N PRO A 104 -17.53 17.14 15.77
CA PRO A 104 -18.43 18.09 16.41
C PRO A 104 -18.11 19.48 15.87
N PHE A 105 -19.13 20.16 15.33
CA PHE A 105 -19.10 21.61 15.11
C PHE A 105 -19.15 22.33 16.45
#